data_AF-G8M349-F1
#
_entry.id   AF-G8M349-F1
#
_cell.length_a   1.000
_cell.length_b   1.000
_cell.length_c   1.000
_cell.angle_alpha   90.00
_cell.angle_beta   90.00
_cell.angle_gamma   90.00
#
_symmetry.space_group_name_H-M   'P 1'
#
loop_
_entity.id
_entity.type
_entity.pdbx_description
1 polymer ?
#
loop_
_entity_poly.entity_id
_entity_poly.type
_entity_poly.pdbx_seq_one_letter_code
_entity_poly.pdbx_strand_id
1 'polypeptide(L)'
;MYCTITFGRIIIVNTIVSLIIGTLIMGLSLEKEVKRKLIRTFIKYILPFCVILFVVIYNISNMRQSEKSDPILFGEQFYSYLTVVILLMDNNLAYIDNNQYSTYGVIFLKGILNFLMAFGRKFGIRFPLFEQASSIIIHTEEYVPVFPGRVYNAFVSIFFAFYVDFREFGVFLGSAFYGWIMCKYFKEIHTKNIKAIAIYLWLMQSLVKSFFRWEFVRMDYCLAFIWLMIWIRKKYILSDNTQIDIG
;
A
#
# COMPACT_ATOMS: atom_id res chain seq x y z
N MET A 1 9.83 -9.65 -17.45
CA MET A 1 10.04 -10.76 -16.49
C MET A 1 10.35 -10.29 -15.07
N TYR A 2 11.18 -9.26 -14.87
CA TYR A 2 11.40 -8.66 -13.53
C TYR A 2 10.11 -8.04 -12.94
N CYS A 3 9.34 -7.33 -13.77
CA CYS A 3 8.07 -6.71 -13.37
C CYS A 3 7.04 -7.74 -12.88
N THR A 4 6.95 -8.91 -13.53
CA THR A 4 6.04 -10.01 -13.13
C THR A 4 6.45 -10.67 -11.81
N ILE A 5 7.75 -10.78 -11.53
CA ILE A 5 8.27 -11.38 -10.28
C ILE A 5 8.02 -10.45 -9.10
N THR A 6 8.26 -9.14 -9.26
CA THR A 6 7.98 -8.13 -8.23
C THR A 6 6.48 -7.97 -7.98
N PHE A 7 5.67 -7.97 -9.04
CA PHE A 7 4.21 -7.88 -8.95
C PHE A 7 3.60 -9.10 -8.25
N GLY A 8 4.05 -10.32 -8.58
CA GLY A 8 3.60 -11.56 -7.93
C GLY A 8 3.86 -11.58 -6.42
N ARG A 9 5.03 -11.11 -5.97
CA ARG A 9 5.38 -11.02 -4.54
C ARG A 9 4.42 -10.10 -3.78
N ILE A 10 4.11 -8.94 -4.34
CA ILE A 10 3.21 -7.96 -3.73
C ILE A 10 1.78 -8.51 -3.64
N ILE A 11 1.31 -9.24 -4.66
CA ILE A 11 -0.02 -9.89 -4.62
C ILE A 11 -0.07 -10.94 -3.51
N ILE A 12 0.95 -11.79 -3.40
CA ILE A 12 1.01 -12.84 -2.37
C ILE A 12 0.99 -12.21 -0.98
N VAL A 13 1.81 -11.17 -0.75
CA VAL A 13 1.84 -10.45 0.53
C VAL A 13 0.48 -9.81 0.84
N ASN A 14 -0.13 -9.09 -0.11
CA ASN A 14 -1.44 -8.47 0.09
C ASN A 14 -2.53 -9.52 0.37
N THR A 15 -2.44 -10.69 -0.27
CA THR A 15 -3.39 -11.80 -0.07
C THR A 15 -3.23 -12.41 1.32
N ILE A 16 -2.00 -12.67 1.76
CA ILE A 16 -1.71 -13.18 3.11
C ILE A 16 -2.20 -12.20 4.17
N VAL A 17 -1.86 -10.91 4.03
CA VAL A 17 -2.31 -9.85 4.94
C VAL A 17 -3.84 -9.80 5.01
N SER A 18 -4.53 -9.88 3.87
CA SER A 18 -5.99 -9.89 3.82
C SER A 18 -6.61 -11.12 4.47
N LEU A 19 -6.00 -12.30 4.31
CA LEU A 19 -6.45 -13.54 4.95
C LEU A 19 -6.25 -13.47 6.47
N ILE A 20 -5.12 -12.95 6.94
CA ILE A 20 -4.84 -12.74 8.37
C ILE A 20 -5.88 -11.78 8.97
N ILE A 21 -6.10 -10.62 8.33
CA ILE A 21 -7.07 -9.62 8.81
C ILE A 21 -8.49 -10.19 8.80
N GLY A 22 -8.91 -10.82 7.70
CA GLY A 22 -10.25 -11.39 7.56
C GLY A 22 -10.54 -12.48 8.58
N THR A 23 -9.54 -13.28 8.97
CA THR A 23 -9.73 -14.40 9.91
C THR A 23 -9.50 -14.04 11.37
N LEU A 24 -8.50 -13.21 11.70
CA LEU A 24 -8.16 -12.85 13.09
C LEU A 24 -8.94 -11.63 13.58
N ILE A 25 -9.09 -10.58 12.76
CA ILE A 25 -9.65 -9.29 13.20
C ILE A 25 -11.16 -9.26 12.97
N MET A 26 -11.62 -9.75 11.82
CA MET A 26 -13.04 -9.67 11.45
C MET A 26 -13.87 -10.83 11.99
N GLY A 27 -13.23 -11.84 12.58
CA GLY A 27 -13.92 -13.03 13.09
C GLY A 27 -14.80 -13.73 12.05
N LEU A 28 -14.53 -13.52 10.76
CA LEU A 28 -15.27 -14.19 9.69
C LEU A 28 -15.04 -15.68 9.88
N SER A 29 -16.09 -16.36 10.35
CA SER A 29 -16.08 -17.80 10.48
C SER A 29 -16.09 -18.37 9.07
N LEU A 30 -14.89 -18.55 8.53
CA LEU A 30 -14.72 -19.41 7.37
C LEU A 30 -15.31 -20.76 7.72
N GLU A 31 -16.06 -21.32 6.79
CA GLU A 31 -16.56 -22.68 6.89
C GLU A 31 -15.42 -23.61 7.29
N LYS A 32 -15.66 -24.54 8.22
CA LYS A 32 -14.60 -25.35 8.84
C LYS A 32 -13.72 -26.05 7.80
N GLU A 33 -14.30 -26.46 6.68
CA GLU A 33 -13.60 -27.07 5.55
C GLU A 33 -12.66 -26.09 4.84
N VAL A 34 -13.13 -24.88 4.53
CA VAL A 34 -12.35 -23.82 3.89
C VAL A 34 -11.19 -23.40 4.78
N LYS A 35 -11.43 -23.20 6.10
CA LYS A 35 -10.39 -22.89 7.07
C LYS A 35 -9.31 -23.98 7.11
N ARG A 36 -9.72 -25.25 7.14
CA ARG A 36 -8.80 -26.39 7.16
C ARG A 36 -7.99 -26.47 5.86
N LYS A 37 -8.61 -26.22 4.71
CA LYS A 37 -7.93 -26.20 3.39
C LYS A 37 -6.90 -25.07 3.31
N LEU A 38 -7.24 -23.86 3.76
CA LEU A 38 -6.33 -22.72 3.80
C LEU A 38 -5.13 -22.96 4.73
N ILE A 39 -5.37 -23.45 5.95
CA ILE A 39 -4.29 -23.77 6.90
C ILE A 39 -3.36 -24.85 6.32
N ARG A 40 -3.91 -25.90 5.71
CA ARG A 40 -3.11 -26.93 5.03
C ARG A 40 -2.27 -26.34 3.90
N THR A 41 -2.85 -25.49 3.06
CA THR A 41 -2.12 -24.82 1.97
C THR A 41 -1.01 -23.92 2.54
N PHE A 42 -1.30 -23.17 3.61
CA PHE A 42 -0.33 -22.32 4.27
C PHE A 42 0.84 -23.13 4.82
N ILE A 43 0.57 -24.18 5.60
CA ILE A 43 1.61 -25.02 6.20
C ILE A 43 2.40 -25.81 5.13
N LYS A 44 1.72 -26.34 4.10
CA LYS A 44 2.36 -27.19 3.09
C LYS A 44 3.17 -26.39 2.06
N TYR A 45 2.75 -25.18 1.70
CA TYR A 45 3.36 -24.42 0.61
C TYR A 45 3.91 -23.07 1.05
N ILE A 46 3.14 -22.28 1.82
CA ILE A 46 3.53 -20.89 2.15
C ILE A 46 4.61 -20.86 3.21
N LEU A 47 4.44 -21.60 4.31
CA LEU A 47 5.38 -21.66 5.42
C LEU A 47 6.78 -22.14 4.98
N PRO A 48 6.95 -23.28 4.29
CA PRO A 48 8.26 -23.71 3.83
C PRO A 48 8.86 -22.74 2.81
N PHE A 49 8.05 -22.13 1.94
CA PHE A 49 8.54 -21.08 1.04
C PHE A 49 9.06 -19.85 1.82
N CYS A 50 8.33 -19.39 2.84
CA CYS A 50 8.77 -18.30 3.71
C CYS A 50 10.06 -18.65 4.47
N VAL A 51 10.20 -19.88 4.97
CA VAL A 51 11.42 -20.36 5.65
C VAL A 51 12.60 -20.40 4.68
N ILE A 52 12.43 -20.97 3.49
CA ILE A 52 13.49 -21.01 2.45
C ILE A 52 13.89 -19.58 2.08
N LEU A 53 12.92 -18.70 1.84
CA LEU A 53 13.18 -17.30 1.51
C LEU A 53 13.94 -16.59 2.64
N PHE A 54 13.56 -16.82 3.90
CA PHE A 54 14.26 -16.27 5.06
C PHE A 54 15.70 -16.75 5.12
N VAL A 55 15.96 -18.05 4.92
CA VAL A 55 17.32 -18.62 4.88
C VAL A 55 18.13 -18.01 3.73
N VAL A 56 17.54 -17.86 2.55
CA VAL A 56 18.22 -17.24 1.40
C VAL A 56 18.55 -15.77 1.69
N ILE A 57 17.60 -15.00 2.22
CA ILE A 57 17.83 -13.58 2.57
C ILE A 57 18.91 -13.47 3.67
N TYR A 58 18.86 -14.32 4.68
CA TYR A 58 19.86 -14.35 5.75
C TYR A 58 21.26 -14.61 5.20
N ASN A 59 21.42 -15.62 4.35
CA ASN A 59 22.71 -15.92 3.72
C ASN A 59 23.19 -14.80 2.80
N ILE A 60 22.32 -14.26 1.93
CA ILE A 60 22.67 -13.13 1.05
C ILE A 60 23.05 -11.90 1.87
N SER A 61 22.35 -11.62 2.97
CA SER A 61 22.62 -10.48 3.84
C SER A 61 23.99 -10.59 4.50
N ASN A 62 24.35 -11.79 4.97
CA ASN A 62 25.67 -12.06 5.57
C ASN A 62 26.80 -12.11 4.53
N MET A 63 26.50 -12.50 3.28
CA MET A 63 27.45 -12.49 2.16
C MET A 63 27.66 -11.10 1.57
N ARG A 64 26.82 -10.11 1.91
CA ARG A 64 26.90 -8.74 1.42
C ARG A 64 28.03 -8.00 2.14
N GLN A 65 29.27 -8.36 1.83
CA GLN A 65 30.43 -7.55 2.12
C GLN A 65 30.36 -6.32 1.20
N SER A 66 30.12 -5.14 1.78
CA SER A 66 30.39 -3.89 1.09
C SER A 66 31.91 -3.69 1.14
N GLU A 67 32.56 -3.40 0.00
CA GLU A 67 34.01 -3.16 -0.11
C GLU A 67 34.56 -2.06 0.83
N LYS A 68 33.69 -1.33 1.55
CA LYS A 68 34.06 -0.22 2.44
C LYS A 68 33.47 -0.30 3.86
N SER A 69 32.88 -1.41 4.29
CA SER A 69 32.28 -1.51 5.63
C SER A 69 32.12 -2.95 6.11
N ASP A 70 32.24 -3.15 7.42
CA ASP A 70 32.11 -4.43 8.13
C ASP A 70 30.88 -5.25 7.70
N PRO A 71 30.94 -6.59 7.79
CA PRO A 71 29.82 -7.48 7.45
C PRO A 71 28.55 -7.07 8.20
N ILE A 72 27.51 -6.79 7.44
CA ILE A 72 26.28 -6.19 7.97
C ILE A 72 25.44 -7.30 8.62
N LEU A 73 25.27 -7.22 9.93
CA LEU A 73 24.38 -8.10 10.68
C LEU A 73 22.93 -7.90 10.22
N PHE A 74 22.18 -9.00 10.08
CA PHE A 74 20.76 -8.98 9.71
C PHE A 74 19.92 -8.02 10.59
N GLY A 75 20.24 -7.92 11.88
CA GLY A 75 19.57 -7.02 12.83
C GLY A 75 19.73 -5.54 12.46
N GLU A 76 20.90 -5.12 11.97
CA GLU A 76 21.14 -3.74 11.56
C GLU A 76 20.40 -3.37 10.29
N GLN A 77 20.23 -4.32 9.36
CA GLN A 77 19.43 -4.10 8.16
C GLN A 77 17.96 -3.93 8.52
N PHE A 78 17.45 -4.78 9.40
CA PHE A 78 16.06 -4.68 9.86
C PHE A 78 15.81 -3.36 10.60
N TYR A 79 16.73 -2.98 11.51
CA TYR A 79 16.68 -1.70 12.20
C TYR A 79 16.71 -0.52 11.23
N SER A 80 17.57 -0.55 10.21
CA SER A 80 17.65 0.54 9.24
C SER A 80 16.36 0.68 8.44
N TYR A 81 15.69 -0.41 8.05
CA TYR A 81 14.38 -0.34 7.38
C TYR A 81 13.27 0.24 8.26
N LEU A 82 13.31 0.04 9.58
CA LEU A 82 12.33 0.61 10.51
C LEU A 82 12.57 2.10 10.78
N THR A 83 13.81 2.57 10.68
CA THR A 83 14.18 3.95 11.02
C THR A 83 14.33 4.85 9.80
N VAL A 84 14.66 4.29 8.64
CA VAL A 84 14.92 5.04 7.41
C VAL A 84 13.73 5.88 6.95
N VAL A 85 12.51 5.41 7.19
CA VAL A 85 11.29 6.12 6.76
C VAL A 85 11.23 7.53 7.36
N ILE A 86 11.56 7.67 8.64
CA ILE A 86 11.50 8.97 9.32
C ILE A 86 12.59 9.89 8.79
N LEU A 87 13.81 9.38 8.59
CA LEU A 87 14.94 10.15 8.04
C LEU A 87 14.70 10.61 6.60
N LEU A 88 14.16 9.72 5.76
CA LEU A 88 13.79 10.08 4.39
C LEU A 88 12.62 11.07 4.37
N MET A 89 11.62 10.89 5.24
CA MET A 89 10.52 11.84 5.37
C MET A 89 11.07 13.22 5.74
N ASP A 90 11.94 13.33 6.75
CA ASP A 90 12.55 14.61 7.17
C ASP A 90 13.30 15.31 6.03
N ASN A 91 14.14 14.57 5.29
CA ASN A 91 14.83 15.10 4.11
C ASN A 91 13.86 15.61 3.03
N ASN A 92 12.78 14.87 2.77
CA ASN A 92 11.78 15.28 1.79
C ASN A 92 10.92 16.44 2.30
N LEU A 93 10.61 16.52 3.59
CA LEU A 93 9.89 17.65 4.18
C LEU A 93 10.70 18.94 4.05
N ALA A 94 12.02 18.90 4.32
CA ALA A 94 12.91 20.02 4.09
C ALA A 94 12.89 20.52 2.63
N TYR A 95 12.80 19.60 1.66
CA TYR A 95 12.62 19.96 0.25
C TYR A 95 11.28 20.67 -0.01
N ILE A 96 10.18 20.20 0.58
CA ILE A 96 8.85 20.84 0.46
C ILE A 96 8.84 22.22 1.12
N ASP A 97 9.52 22.39 2.26
CA ASP A 97 9.60 23.65 3.00
C ASP A 97 10.47 24.67 2.27
N ASN A 98 11.67 24.28 1.84
CA ASN A 98 12.58 25.19 1.13
C ASN A 98 11.99 25.71 -0.18
N ASN A 99 11.19 24.90 -0.88
CA ASN A 99 10.55 25.29 -2.12
C ASN A 99 9.12 25.84 -1.95
N GLN A 100 8.61 25.88 -0.71
CA GLN A 100 7.24 26.31 -0.40
C GLN A 100 6.18 25.58 -1.24
N TYR A 101 6.38 24.28 -1.49
CA TYR A 101 5.46 23.50 -2.29
C TYR A 101 4.19 23.15 -1.52
N SER A 102 3.04 23.20 -2.21
CA SER A 102 1.77 22.69 -1.72
C SER A 102 0.91 22.24 -2.90
N THR A 103 0.32 21.05 -2.77
CA THR A 103 -0.48 20.44 -3.84
C THR A 103 -1.98 20.46 -3.57
N TYR A 104 -2.44 21.05 -2.47
CA TYR A 104 -3.85 21.34 -2.16
C TYR A 104 -4.82 20.15 -2.35
N GLY A 105 -4.39 18.94 -2.01
CA GLY A 105 -5.16 17.70 -2.09
C GLY A 105 -4.84 16.84 -3.33
N VAL A 106 -4.03 17.35 -4.26
CA VAL A 106 -3.69 16.62 -5.50
C VAL A 106 -2.79 15.42 -5.20
N ILE A 107 -1.88 15.49 -4.22
CA ILE A 107 -1.10 14.32 -3.82
C ILE A 107 -2.00 13.28 -3.15
N PHE A 108 -2.88 13.70 -2.24
CA PHE A 108 -3.82 12.81 -1.56
C PHE A 108 -4.68 11.99 -2.53
N LEU A 109 -5.13 12.59 -3.64
CA LEU A 109 -5.97 11.96 -4.67
C LEU A 109 -5.20 11.48 -5.91
N LYS A 110 -3.86 11.55 -5.92
CA LYS A 110 -3.06 11.44 -7.14
C LYS A 110 -3.32 10.15 -7.94
N GLY A 111 -3.51 9.01 -7.28
CA GLY A 111 -3.72 7.73 -7.96
C GLY A 111 -5.01 7.70 -8.79
N ILE A 112 -6.06 8.36 -8.31
CA ILE A 112 -7.32 8.53 -9.03
C ILE A 112 -7.15 9.59 -10.12
N LEU A 113 -6.54 10.73 -9.79
CA LEU A 113 -6.32 11.82 -10.74
C LEU A 113 -5.44 11.41 -11.91
N ASN A 114 -4.45 10.53 -11.70
CA ASN A 114 -3.60 9.98 -12.75
C ASN A 114 -4.42 9.44 -13.94
N PHE A 115 -5.54 8.76 -13.68
CA PHE A 115 -6.41 8.23 -14.73
C PHE A 115 -7.09 9.35 -15.53
N LEU A 116 -7.64 10.36 -14.85
CA LEU A 116 -8.34 11.49 -15.47
C LEU A 116 -7.36 12.38 -16.26
N MET A 117 -6.21 12.70 -15.66
CA MET A 117 -5.20 13.57 -16.25
C MET A 117 -4.50 12.91 -17.44
N ALA A 118 -4.34 11.58 -17.45
CA ALA A 118 -3.83 10.85 -18.61
C ALA A 118 -4.71 11.04 -19.86
N PHE A 119 -6.02 11.21 -19.70
CA PHE A 119 -6.93 11.52 -20.81
C PHE A 119 -6.77 12.98 -21.24
N GLY A 120 -6.81 13.94 -20.31
CA GLY A 120 -6.68 15.37 -20.61
C GLY A 120 -5.35 15.73 -21.31
N ARG A 121 -4.25 15.09 -20.93
CA ARG A 121 -2.95 15.28 -21.59
C ARG A 121 -2.94 14.89 -23.07
N LYS A 122 -3.76 13.92 -23.49
CA LYS A 122 -3.89 13.57 -24.92
C LYS A 122 -4.48 14.71 -25.76
N PHE A 123 -5.23 15.61 -25.12
CA PHE A 123 -5.80 16.80 -25.75
C PHE A 123 -4.93 18.05 -25.54
N GLY A 124 -3.69 17.89 -25.06
CA GLY A 124 -2.76 19.01 -24.84
C GLY A 124 -3.04 19.86 -23.60
N ILE A 125 -3.98 19.47 -22.73
CA ILE A 125 -4.28 20.19 -21.49
C ILE A 125 -3.20 19.89 -20.45
N ARG A 126 -2.59 20.95 -19.89
CA ARG A 126 -1.62 20.86 -18.80
C ARG A 126 -2.26 21.08 -17.45
N PHE A 127 -1.78 20.37 -16.44
CA PHE A 127 -2.28 20.44 -15.07
C PHE A 127 -1.11 20.71 -14.12
N PRO A 128 -0.73 21.98 -13.89
CA PRO A 128 0.49 22.34 -13.18
C PRO A 128 0.60 21.74 -11.77
N LEU A 129 -0.48 21.76 -10.98
CA LEU A 129 -0.48 21.15 -9.64
C LEU A 129 -0.29 19.63 -9.67
N PHE A 130 -0.81 18.95 -10.70
CA PHE A 130 -0.62 17.51 -10.87
C PHE A 130 0.79 17.17 -11.37
N GLU A 131 1.37 18.04 -12.19
CA GLU A 131 2.78 17.95 -12.59
C GLU A 131 3.71 18.15 -11.40
N GLN A 132 3.46 19.14 -10.55
CA GLN A 132 4.18 19.36 -9.29
C GLN A 132 4.01 18.16 -8.33
N ALA A 133 2.79 17.65 -8.15
CA ALA A 133 2.56 16.45 -7.36
C ALA A 133 3.33 15.24 -7.92
N SER A 134 3.47 15.16 -9.23
CA SER A 134 4.26 14.09 -9.87
C SER A 134 5.76 14.27 -9.67
N SER A 135 6.28 15.50 -9.78
CA SER A 135 7.70 15.77 -9.55
C SER A 135 8.10 15.53 -8.09
N ILE A 136 7.24 15.88 -7.13
CA ILE A 136 7.46 15.60 -5.71
C ILE A 136 7.57 14.09 -5.47
N ILE A 137 6.67 13.28 -6.04
CA ILE A 137 6.74 11.82 -5.89
C ILE A 137 8.01 11.26 -6.54
N ILE A 138 8.40 11.74 -7.71
CA ILE A 138 9.66 11.34 -8.36
C ILE A 138 10.86 11.69 -7.48
N HIS A 139 10.86 12.87 -6.86
CA HIS A 139 11.92 13.28 -5.94
C HIS A 139 12.02 12.34 -4.75
N THR A 140 10.89 11.86 -4.20
CA THR A 140 10.93 10.86 -3.11
C THR A 140 11.59 9.54 -3.52
N GLU A 141 11.68 9.24 -4.83
CA GLU A 141 12.31 8.01 -5.36
C GLU A 141 13.81 8.17 -5.61
N GLU A 142 14.38 9.38 -5.43
CA GLU A 142 15.82 9.61 -5.50
C GLU A 142 16.55 8.96 -4.31
N TYR A 143 17.75 8.45 -4.57
CA TYR A 143 18.57 7.77 -3.57
C TYR A 143 19.30 8.78 -2.68
N VAL A 144 18.96 8.78 -1.39
CA VAL A 144 19.54 9.68 -0.39
C VAL A 144 20.45 8.89 0.57
N PRO A 145 21.68 9.35 0.83
CA PRO A 145 22.58 8.76 1.82
C PRO A 145 22.13 9.16 3.24
N VAL A 146 21.39 8.28 3.90
CA VAL A 146 20.87 8.50 5.27
C VAL A 146 21.68 7.76 6.35
N PHE A 147 22.49 6.77 5.97
CA PHE A 147 23.41 6.08 6.87
C PHE A 147 24.80 5.98 6.24
N PRO A 148 25.88 5.86 7.04
CA PRO A 148 27.22 5.69 6.51
C PRO A 148 27.31 4.54 5.50
N GLY A 149 27.70 4.84 4.26
CA GLY A 149 27.82 3.86 3.19
C GLY A 149 26.50 3.26 2.68
N ARG A 150 25.33 3.81 3.06
CA ARG A 150 24.02 3.29 2.62
C ARG A 150 23.13 4.39 2.07
N VAL A 151 22.51 4.10 0.92
CA VAL A 151 21.53 4.98 0.27
C VAL A 151 20.15 4.30 0.23
N TYR A 152 19.10 5.09 0.43
CA TYR A 152 17.72 4.62 0.46
C TYR A 152 16.80 5.59 -0.29
N ASN A 153 15.60 5.13 -0.66
CA ASN A 153 14.61 5.94 -1.35
C ASN A 153 13.17 5.51 -1.05
N ALA A 154 12.21 6.27 -1.59
CA ALA A 154 10.79 5.99 -1.77
C ALA A 154 9.91 5.84 -0.51
N PHE A 155 10.50 5.72 0.69
CA PHE A 155 9.74 5.55 1.93
C PHE A 155 9.64 6.84 2.73
N VAL A 156 8.48 7.48 2.67
CA VAL A 156 8.21 8.79 3.30
C VAL A 156 7.00 8.78 4.24
N SER A 157 6.45 7.61 4.53
CA SER A 157 5.21 7.44 5.31
C SER A 157 3.97 8.08 4.64
N ILE A 158 2.80 7.76 5.19
CA ILE A 158 1.52 8.38 4.84
C ILE A 158 1.48 9.86 5.20
N PHE A 159 2.15 10.25 6.29
CA PHE A 159 2.10 11.62 6.81
C PHE A 159 2.71 12.63 5.84
N PHE A 160 3.73 12.23 5.06
CA PHE A 160 4.30 13.08 4.03
C PHE A 160 3.24 13.55 3.02
N ALA A 161 2.41 12.64 2.51
CA ALA A 161 1.38 12.99 1.53
C ALA A 161 0.38 14.00 2.10
N PHE A 162 0.00 13.84 3.36
CA PHE A 162 -0.90 14.75 4.05
C PHE A 162 -0.26 16.12 4.30
N TYR A 163 1.04 16.11 4.63
CA TYR A 163 1.83 17.30 4.85
C TYR A 163 2.03 18.13 3.57
N VAL A 164 2.31 17.49 2.42
CA VAL A 164 2.48 18.24 1.18
C VAL A 164 1.21 18.98 0.78
N ASP A 165 0.03 18.43 1.09
CA ASP A 165 -1.22 19.08 0.72
C ASP A 165 -1.55 20.27 1.63
N PHE A 166 -1.51 20.11 2.95
CA PHE A 166 -1.92 21.18 3.89
C PHE A 166 -1.06 21.27 5.17
N ARG A 167 0.22 20.89 5.10
CA ARG A 167 1.17 20.93 6.22
C ARG A 167 0.67 20.13 7.42
N GLU A 168 0.94 20.59 8.64
CA GLU A 168 0.51 19.95 9.89
C GLU A 168 -1.01 19.82 9.97
N PHE A 169 -1.75 20.81 9.45
CA PHE A 169 -3.21 20.74 9.37
C PHE A 169 -3.68 19.61 8.46
N GLY A 170 -2.97 19.39 7.34
CA GLY A 170 -3.20 18.26 6.45
C GLY A 170 -2.97 16.92 7.13
N VAL A 171 -1.90 16.80 7.92
CA VAL A 171 -1.63 15.60 8.73
C VAL A 171 -2.79 15.32 9.67
N PHE A 172 -3.25 16.32 10.41
CA PHE A 172 -4.40 16.17 11.32
C PHE A 172 -5.68 15.75 10.57
N LEU A 173 -6.06 16.50 9.53
CA LEU A 173 -7.29 16.22 8.77
C LEU A 173 -7.23 14.89 8.03
N GLY A 174 -6.12 14.59 7.37
CA GLY A 174 -5.92 13.35 6.63
C GLY A 174 -5.99 12.13 7.54
N SER A 175 -5.33 12.18 8.70
CA SER A 175 -5.41 11.12 9.70
C SER A 175 -6.81 10.95 10.28
N ALA A 176 -7.49 12.06 10.62
CA ALA A 176 -8.85 12.02 11.14
C ALA A 176 -9.85 11.46 10.11
N PHE A 177 -9.77 11.93 8.86
CA PHE A 177 -10.60 11.46 7.76
C PHE A 177 -10.37 9.97 7.46
N TYR A 178 -9.12 9.55 7.39
CA TYR A 178 -8.77 8.15 7.14
C TYR A 178 -9.26 7.24 8.27
N GLY A 179 -9.06 7.66 9.53
CA GLY A 179 -9.59 6.96 10.70
C GLY A 179 -11.12 6.88 10.72
N TRP A 180 -11.80 7.96 10.33
CA TRP A 180 -13.27 7.98 10.23
C TRP A 180 -13.80 7.00 9.18
N ILE A 181 -13.21 6.98 7.98
CA ILE A 181 -13.59 6.01 6.93
C ILE A 181 -13.38 4.58 7.42
N MET A 182 -12.24 4.30 8.04
CA MET A 182 -11.93 2.99 8.60
C MET A 182 -12.96 2.56 9.65
N CYS A 183 -13.32 3.45 10.57
CA CYS A 183 -14.32 3.19 11.61
C CYS A 183 -15.71 2.93 11.01
N LYS A 184 -16.12 3.70 9.99
CA LYS A 184 -17.38 3.51 9.28
C LYS A 184 -17.46 2.09 8.71
N TYR A 185 -16.48 1.68 7.93
CA TYR A 185 -16.49 0.36 7.31
C TYR A 185 -16.29 -0.77 8.31
N PHE A 186 -15.54 -0.54 9.40
CA PHE A 186 -15.41 -1.50 10.49
C PHE A 186 -16.78 -1.87 11.08
N LYS A 187 -17.64 -0.88 11.36
CA LYS A 187 -18.98 -1.11 11.89
C LYS A 187 -19.87 -1.89 10.92
N GLU A 188 -19.75 -1.63 9.61
CA GLU A 188 -20.52 -2.30 8.56
C GLU A 188 -20.10 -3.77 8.34
N ILE A 189 -18.96 -4.22 8.86
CA ILE A 189 -18.53 -5.63 8.74
C ILE A 189 -19.53 -6.58 9.41
N HIS A 190 -20.13 -6.17 10.54
CA HIS A 190 -21.06 -7.00 11.30
C HIS A 190 -22.34 -7.33 10.53
N THR A 191 -22.69 -6.54 9.51
CA THR A 191 -23.84 -6.81 8.65
C THR A 191 -23.55 -7.89 7.59
N LYS A 192 -22.34 -8.48 7.60
CA LYS A 192 -21.83 -9.47 6.62
C LYS A 192 -21.96 -9.00 5.16
N ASN A 193 -22.00 -7.69 4.94
CA ASN A 193 -22.05 -7.13 3.59
C ASN A 193 -20.70 -7.33 2.91
N ILE A 194 -20.68 -8.10 1.82
CA ILE A 194 -19.47 -8.44 1.06
C ILE A 194 -18.76 -7.16 0.59
N LYS A 195 -19.53 -6.14 0.19
CA LYS A 195 -18.98 -4.85 -0.24
C LYS A 195 -18.25 -4.14 0.90
N ALA A 196 -18.87 -4.05 2.08
CA ALA A 196 -18.26 -3.42 3.25
C ALA A 196 -16.99 -4.15 3.70
N ILE A 197 -17.04 -5.49 3.73
CA ILE A 197 -15.89 -6.35 4.02
C ILE A 197 -14.75 -6.10 3.03
N ALA A 198 -15.04 -6.06 1.74
CA ALA A 198 -14.05 -5.87 0.70
C ALA A 198 -13.38 -4.48 0.76
N ILE A 199 -14.18 -3.43 0.99
CA ILE A 199 -13.67 -2.05 1.15
C ILE A 199 -12.81 -1.97 2.41
N TYR A 200 -13.25 -2.54 3.53
CA TYR A 200 -12.48 -2.54 4.77
C TYR A 200 -11.14 -3.26 4.62
N LEU A 201 -11.12 -4.45 4.01
CA LEU A 201 -9.89 -5.19 3.74
C LEU A 201 -8.93 -4.40 2.86
N TRP A 202 -9.46 -3.73 1.83
CA TRP A 202 -8.67 -2.86 0.97
C TRP A 202 -8.03 -1.71 1.77
N LEU A 203 -8.81 -0.99 2.57
CA LEU A 203 -8.30 0.09 3.41
C LEU A 203 -7.27 -0.40 4.44
N MET A 204 -7.49 -1.57 5.05
CA MET A 204 -6.51 -2.18 5.97
C MET A 204 -5.19 -2.49 5.28
N GLN A 205 -5.18 -2.93 4.01
CA GLN A 205 -3.93 -3.08 3.27
C GLN A 205 -3.18 -1.75 3.12
N SER A 206 -3.88 -0.65 2.86
CA SER A 206 -3.28 0.68 2.83
C SER A 206 -2.76 1.10 4.20
N LEU A 207 -3.47 0.79 5.29
CA LEU A 207 -3.00 1.07 6.65
C LEU A 207 -1.70 0.33 6.98
N VAL A 208 -1.57 -0.95 6.63
CA VAL A 208 -0.32 -1.70 6.86
C VAL A 208 0.84 -1.08 6.06
N LYS A 209 0.57 -0.58 4.85
CA LYS A 209 1.56 0.06 3.99
C LYS A 209 1.78 1.55 4.30
N SER A 210 0.96 2.14 5.16
CA SER A 210 1.02 3.56 5.51
C SER A 210 2.32 3.92 6.19
N PHE A 211 2.98 2.94 6.81
CA PHE A 211 4.35 3.06 7.30
C PHE A 211 5.32 3.47 6.18
N PHE A 212 5.18 2.92 4.97
CA PHE A 212 6.07 3.22 3.85
C PHE A 212 5.61 4.45 3.06
N ARG A 213 4.31 4.54 2.74
CA ARG A 213 3.75 5.59 1.88
C ARG A 213 2.22 5.59 1.91
N TRP A 214 1.62 6.71 1.50
CA TRP A 214 0.21 6.79 1.12
C TRP A 214 -0.10 6.03 -0.18
N GLU A 215 -0.78 4.89 -0.10
CA GLU A 215 -1.00 4.02 -1.26
C GLU A 215 -1.98 4.60 -2.31
N PHE A 216 -2.83 5.56 -1.94
CA PHE A 216 -3.75 6.21 -2.88
C PHE A 216 -3.04 7.17 -3.85
N VAL A 217 -1.74 7.39 -3.67
CA VAL A 217 -0.88 8.03 -4.67
C VAL A 217 -0.70 7.12 -5.90
N ARG A 218 -0.80 5.80 -5.71
CA ARG A 218 -0.56 4.82 -6.76
C ARG A 218 -1.81 4.54 -7.58
N MET A 219 -1.65 4.60 -8.90
CA MET A 219 -2.73 4.34 -9.85
C MET A 219 -3.18 2.88 -9.83
N ASP A 220 -2.25 1.93 -9.71
CA ASP A 220 -2.58 0.50 -9.71
C ASP A 220 -3.43 0.11 -8.49
N TYR A 221 -3.12 0.66 -7.31
CA TYR A 221 -3.91 0.46 -6.10
C TYR A 221 -5.33 1.04 -6.23
N CYS A 222 -5.46 2.25 -6.79
CA CYS A 222 -6.76 2.88 -7.04
C CYS A 222 -7.59 2.14 -8.11
N LEU A 223 -6.95 1.67 -9.18
CA LEU A 223 -7.62 0.87 -10.21
C LEU A 223 -8.10 -0.48 -9.65
N ALA A 224 -7.31 -1.12 -8.80
CA ALA A 224 -7.72 -2.36 -8.13
C ALA A 224 -9.02 -2.15 -7.33
N PHE A 225 -9.16 -1.01 -6.65
CA PHE A 225 -10.40 -0.63 -5.97
C PHE A 225 -11.58 -0.44 -6.91
N ILE A 226 -11.38 0.29 -8.02
CA ILE A 226 -12.43 0.49 -9.04
C ILE A 226 -12.90 -0.87 -9.59
N TRP A 227 -11.97 -1.75 -9.93
CA TRP A 227 -12.27 -3.11 -10.41
C TRP A 227 -13.01 -3.95 -9.37
N LEU A 228 -12.58 -3.90 -8.10
CA LEU A 228 -13.24 -4.57 -6.98
C LEU A 228 -14.72 -4.14 -6.89
N MET A 229 -15.00 -2.85 -7.00
CA MET A 229 -16.35 -2.30 -6.91
C MET A 229 -17.23 -2.72 -8.09
N ILE A 230 -16.68 -2.76 -9.31
CA ILE A 230 -17.38 -3.25 -10.51
C ILE A 230 -17.72 -4.74 -10.37
N TRP A 231 -16.77 -5.55 -9.93
CA TRP A 231 -16.95 -7.01 -9.79
C TRP A 231 -18.00 -7.37 -8.74
N ILE A 232 -17.97 -6.71 -7.59
CA ILE A 232 -18.96 -6.94 -6.53
C ILE A 232 -20.36 -6.60 -7.06
N ARG A 233 -20.52 -5.47 -7.74
CA ARG A 233 -21.80 -5.08 -8.36
C ARG A 233 -22.30 -6.13 -9.37
N LYS A 234 -21.43 -6.63 -10.25
CA LYS A 234 -21.78 -7.66 -11.24
C LYS A 234 -22.28 -8.95 -10.57
N LYS A 235 -21.65 -9.38 -9.48
CA LYS A 235 -22.05 -10.59 -8.75
C LYS A 235 -23.45 -10.48 -8.14
N TYR A 236 -23.77 -9.32 -7.54
CA TYR A 236 -25.11 -9.07 -7.00
C TYR A 236 -26.20 -9.09 -8.09
N ILE A 237 -25.94 -8.44 -9.24
CA ILE A 237 -26.89 -8.44 -10.37
C ILE A 237 -27.12 -9.87 -10.91
N LEU A 238 -26.06 -10.67 -11.00
CA LEU A 238 -26.18 -12.06 -11.47
C LEU A 238 -26.94 -12.96 -10.49
N SER A 239 -26.81 -12.77 -9.17
CA SER A 239 -27.56 -13.56 -8.18
C SER A 239 -29.04 -13.24 -8.17
N ASP A 240 -29.41 -11.99 -8.42
CA ASP A 240 -30.82 -11.57 -8.47
C ASP A 240 -31.51 -12.10 -9.75
N ASN A 241 -30.80 -12.14 -10.88
CA ASN A 241 -31.35 -12.68 -12.13
C ASN A 241 -31.44 -14.21 -12.16
N THR A 242 -30.73 -14.95 -11.30
CA THR A 242 -30.84 -16.42 -11.23
C THR A 242 -32.02 -16.90 -10.37
N GLN A 243 -32.74 -16.00 -9.70
CA GLN A 243 -33.93 -16.34 -8.92
C GLN A 243 -35.25 -16.20 -9.70
N ILE A 244 -35.20 -15.77 -10.98
CA ILE A 244 -36.42 -15.46 -11.76
C ILE A 244 -36.87 -16.63 -12.68
N ASP A 245 -36.05 -17.65 -12.92
CA ASP A 245 -36.43 -18.79 -13.79
C ASP A 245 -36.73 -20.07 -13.00
N ILE A 246 -37.82 -20.07 -12.22
CA ILE A 246 -38.59 -21.28 -11.92
C ILE A 246 -40.07 -20.90 -11.83
N GLY A 247 -40.75 -20.88 -12.97
CA GLY A 247 -42.20 -20.80 -13.12
C GLY A 247 -42.67 -21.84 -14.12
#